data_AF-A0A7V9IWI1-F1
#
_entry.id   AF-A0A7V9IWI1-F1
#
_cell.length_a   1.000
_cell.length_b   1.000
_cell.length_c   1.000
_cell.angle_alpha   90.00
_cell.angle_beta   90.00
_cell.angle_gamma   90.00
#
_symmetry.space_group_name_H-M   'P 1'
#
loop_
_entity.id
_entity.type
_entity.pdbx_description
1 polymer ?
#
loop_
_entity_poly.entity_id
_entity_poly.type
_entity_poly.pdbx_seq_one_letter_code
_entity_poly.pdbx_strand_id
1 'polypeptide(L)'
;MATAAVPTSSSSGPAYVATVSFVASRAVPFGGFFVALPGGVALARVAQRRGLRHGFGASFATLIETIALMGPARFGVPFTQALSAPVLGRMESRSIAAPWQVLACSAIRLFQNGLGSLFFIFIIAGGLDAYAGSARNVADLVGLQVGPADALLLTFAGLLVWTIFASTVQVTVYRRGLLRWERSPAGEAAEPEELSGHRGRFDPRAVAVAAAIGFGLLLASTEWPLLAGVAAALAVAWALSRPDNSTVPTGLGLAALLAFGALVFALVGGLGIEVALRRALRAALLVSVATWLRAAAGASGLREVARRVLARLRFVPGVPEAARTLDEIGSEGRLLAAGRSLVDRLSGVPRRPAPFLDAVLTWVNRESSSFRPALPAPVPSLRIRAIDLALVLLATAPAAALFA
;
A
#
# COMPACT_ATOMS: atom_id res chain seq x y z
N MET A 1 -8.43 -8.14 -45.43
CA MET A 1 -8.80 -8.16 -44.00
C MET A 1 -7.54 -8.36 -43.19
N ALA A 2 -7.01 -7.30 -42.58
CA ALA A 2 -5.85 -7.39 -41.71
C ALA A 2 -6.27 -8.07 -40.40
N THR A 3 -5.71 -9.24 -40.12
CA THR A 3 -5.78 -9.89 -38.82
C THR A 3 -5.16 -8.95 -37.78
N ALA A 4 -6.01 -8.27 -37.01
CA ALA A 4 -5.57 -7.50 -35.86
C ALA A 4 -4.78 -8.45 -34.94
N ALA A 5 -3.48 -8.18 -34.82
CA ALA A 5 -2.61 -8.91 -33.90
C ALA A 5 -3.24 -8.85 -32.50
N VAL A 6 -3.56 -10.02 -31.94
CA VAL A 6 -3.98 -10.13 -30.54
C VAL A 6 -2.92 -9.42 -29.70
N PRO A 7 -3.24 -8.33 -28.98
CA PRO A 7 -2.24 -7.63 -28.20
C PRO A 7 -1.64 -8.61 -27.21
N THR A 8 -0.32 -8.74 -27.26
CA THR A 8 0.46 -9.64 -26.41
C THR A 8 0.10 -9.38 -24.93
N SER A 9 -0.66 -10.30 -24.32
CA SER A 9 -1.18 -10.30 -22.94
C SER A 9 -0.62 -9.19 -22.02
N SER A 10 -1.19 -7.98 -22.00
CA SER A 10 -0.60 -6.81 -21.32
C SER A 10 -0.28 -7.06 -19.83
N SER A 11 0.67 -6.32 -19.25
CA SER A 11 1.01 -6.43 -17.81
C SER A 11 -0.09 -5.90 -16.90
N SER A 12 -1.03 -5.15 -17.48
CA SER A 12 -2.14 -4.50 -16.78
C SER A 12 -3.21 -5.47 -16.27
N GLY A 13 -3.44 -6.62 -16.90
CA GLY A 13 -4.35 -7.64 -16.34
C GLY A 13 -3.88 -8.19 -15.00
N PRO A 14 -2.66 -8.75 -14.92
CA PRO A 14 -2.09 -9.20 -13.65
C PRO A 14 -1.93 -8.06 -12.62
N ALA A 15 -1.57 -6.86 -13.06
CA ALA A 15 -1.44 -5.71 -12.17
C ALA A 15 -2.80 -5.23 -11.63
N TYR A 16 -3.87 -5.31 -12.41
CA TYR A 16 -5.24 -5.05 -11.96
C TYR A 16 -5.65 -6.03 -10.85
N VAL A 17 -5.45 -7.33 -11.07
CA VAL A 17 -5.74 -8.36 -10.04
C VAL A 17 -4.91 -8.13 -8.78
N ALA A 18 -3.65 -7.73 -8.95
CA ALA A 18 -2.81 -7.35 -7.83
C ALA A 18 -3.35 -6.14 -7.07
N THR A 19 -3.90 -5.13 -7.76
CA THR A 19 -4.54 -3.98 -7.14
C THR A 19 -5.75 -4.44 -6.33
N VAL A 20 -6.65 -5.25 -6.90
CA VAL A 20 -7.83 -5.79 -6.19
C VAL A 20 -7.41 -6.51 -4.91
N SER A 21 -6.43 -7.41 -5.01
CA SER A 21 -5.91 -8.20 -3.90
C SER A 21 -5.23 -7.33 -2.83
N PHE A 22 -4.49 -6.29 -3.23
CA PHE A 22 -3.82 -5.38 -2.31
C PHE A 22 -4.79 -4.43 -1.61
N VAL A 23 -5.81 -3.94 -2.32
CA VAL A 23 -6.94 -3.19 -1.76
C VAL A 23 -7.67 -4.06 -0.72
N ALA A 24 -8.02 -5.30 -1.08
CA ALA A 24 -8.71 -6.21 -0.18
C ALA A 24 -7.87 -6.55 1.07
N SER A 25 -6.57 -6.81 0.90
CA SER A 25 -5.68 -7.13 2.02
C SER A 25 -5.56 -6.01 3.07
N ARG A 26 -5.85 -4.78 2.65
CA ARG A 26 -5.86 -3.57 3.48
C ARG A 26 -7.22 -3.28 4.11
N ALA A 27 -8.28 -3.93 3.64
CA ALA A 27 -9.62 -3.80 4.19
C ALA A 27 -9.90 -4.82 5.32
N VAL A 28 -9.14 -5.92 5.38
CA VAL A 28 -9.30 -6.94 6.42
C VAL A 28 -8.44 -6.63 7.67
N PRO A 29 -9.00 -6.76 8.88
CA PRO A 29 -8.27 -6.48 10.11
C PRO A 29 -7.19 -7.54 10.42
N PHE A 30 -7.41 -8.77 9.99
CA PHE A 30 -6.48 -9.89 10.18
C PHE A 30 -6.31 -10.67 8.86
N GLY A 31 -5.14 -11.28 8.68
CA GLY A 31 -4.88 -12.15 7.52
C GLY A 31 -4.59 -11.42 6.21
N GLY A 32 -4.32 -10.10 6.23
CA GLY A 32 -3.99 -9.32 5.03
C GLY A 32 -2.84 -9.94 4.22
N PHE A 33 -1.86 -10.56 4.87
CA PHE A 33 -0.80 -11.32 4.20
C PHE A 33 -1.36 -12.37 3.23
N PHE A 34 -2.32 -13.18 3.67
CA PHE A 34 -2.92 -14.24 2.86
C PHE A 34 -3.78 -13.67 1.73
N VAL A 35 -4.51 -12.58 2.00
CA VAL A 35 -5.36 -11.90 1.01
C VAL A 35 -4.53 -11.22 -0.09
N ALA A 36 -3.29 -10.82 0.20
CA ALA A 36 -2.37 -10.22 -0.77
C ALA A 36 -1.67 -11.25 -1.67
N LEU A 37 -1.52 -12.51 -1.21
CA LEU A 37 -0.78 -13.56 -1.94
C LEU A 37 -1.24 -13.73 -3.41
N PRO A 38 -2.54 -13.77 -3.73
CA PRO A 38 -3.03 -13.92 -5.10
C PRO A 38 -2.55 -12.80 -6.03
N GLY A 39 -2.57 -11.55 -5.55
CA GLY A 39 -2.02 -10.41 -6.27
C GLY A 39 -0.52 -10.52 -6.50
N GLY A 40 0.20 -11.01 -5.49
CA GLY A 40 1.60 -11.35 -5.61
C GLY A 40 1.91 -12.41 -6.68
N VAL A 41 1.08 -13.46 -6.82
CA VAL A 41 1.24 -14.45 -7.91
C VAL A 41 1.08 -13.79 -9.27
N ALA A 42 0.09 -12.90 -9.42
CA ALA A 42 -0.14 -12.17 -10.66
C ALA A 42 1.10 -11.33 -11.05
N LEU A 43 1.69 -10.59 -10.11
CA LEU A 43 2.91 -9.81 -10.33
C LEU A 43 4.13 -10.69 -10.63
N ALA A 44 4.27 -11.81 -9.92
CA ALA A 44 5.32 -12.78 -10.19
C ALA A 44 5.23 -13.35 -11.61
N ARG A 45 4.00 -13.56 -12.12
CA ARG A 45 3.78 -14.02 -13.50
C ARG A 45 4.26 -13.03 -14.54
N VAL A 46 4.08 -11.73 -14.30
CA VAL A 46 4.62 -10.67 -15.19
C VAL A 46 6.14 -10.80 -15.28
N ALA A 47 6.84 -10.91 -14.14
CA ALA A 47 8.28 -11.04 -14.12
C ALA A 47 8.77 -12.37 -14.72
N GLN A 48 8.03 -13.46 -14.52
CA GLN A 48 8.34 -14.76 -15.08
C GLN A 48 8.32 -14.72 -16.62
N ARG A 49 7.35 -14.02 -17.21
CA ARG A 49 7.15 -13.97 -18.67
C ARG A 49 7.93 -12.84 -19.36
N ARG A 50 8.16 -11.72 -18.67
CA ARG A 50 8.71 -10.49 -19.29
C ARG A 50 9.96 -9.95 -18.61
N GLY A 51 10.47 -10.66 -17.60
CA GLY A 51 11.65 -10.27 -16.85
C GLY A 51 11.36 -9.25 -15.73
N LEU A 52 12.38 -9.03 -14.90
CA LEU A 52 12.30 -8.23 -13.68
C LEU A 52 11.80 -6.80 -13.90
N ARG A 53 12.26 -6.16 -14.98
CA ARG A 53 11.92 -4.76 -15.30
C ARG A 53 10.40 -4.56 -15.41
N HIS A 54 9.72 -5.44 -16.16
CA HIS A 54 8.26 -5.39 -16.30
C HIS A 54 7.54 -5.81 -15.02
N GLY A 55 8.09 -6.77 -14.28
CA GLY A 55 7.55 -7.18 -12.99
C GLY A 55 7.54 -6.05 -11.96
N PHE A 56 8.68 -5.37 -11.78
CA PHE A 56 8.77 -4.21 -10.90
C PHE A 56 7.90 -3.05 -11.41
N GLY A 57 7.83 -2.83 -12.74
CA GLY A 57 6.93 -1.86 -13.32
C GLY A 57 5.46 -2.11 -12.94
N ALA A 58 4.99 -3.35 -13.11
CA ALA A 58 3.65 -3.76 -12.70
C ALA A 58 3.43 -3.63 -11.18
N SER A 59 4.41 -4.01 -10.35
CA SER A 59 4.36 -3.84 -8.90
C SER A 59 4.23 -2.36 -8.50
N PHE A 60 5.02 -1.47 -9.09
CA PHE A 60 4.97 -0.04 -8.81
C PHE A 60 3.64 0.57 -9.25
N ALA A 61 3.16 0.24 -10.45
CA ALA A 61 1.85 0.67 -10.93
C ALA A 61 0.73 0.22 -9.97
N THR A 62 0.76 -1.04 -9.54
CA THR A 62 -0.19 -1.61 -8.58
C THR A 62 -0.15 -0.87 -7.25
N LEU A 63 1.04 -0.58 -6.70
CA LEU A 63 1.18 0.15 -5.44
C LEU A 63 0.63 1.57 -5.56
N ILE A 64 0.97 2.28 -6.63
CA ILE A 64 0.47 3.63 -6.92
C ILE A 64 -1.05 3.61 -7.03
N GLU A 65 -1.61 2.68 -7.78
CA GLU A 65 -3.06 2.53 -7.95
C GLU A 65 -3.74 2.23 -6.61
N THR A 66 -3.18 1.32 -5.80
CA THR A 66 -3.71 0.99 -4.48
C THR A 66 -3.67 2.21 -3.54
N ILE A 67 -2.65 3.06 -3.64
CA ILE A 67 -2.55 4.34 -2.90
C ILE A 67 -3.56 5.34 -3.44
N ALA A 68 -3.73 5.43 -4.75
CA ALA A 68 -4.70 6.31 -5.38
C ALA A 68 -6.13 5.95 -4.95
N LEU A 69 -6.43 4.67 -4.74
CA LEU A 69 -7.73 4.19 -4.29
C LEU A 69 -7.96 4.37 -2.79
N MET A 70 -7.02 3.97 -1.94
CA MET A 70 -7.20 3.91 -0.48
C MET A 70 -6.54 5.05 0.30
N GLY A 71 -5.71 5.87 -0.34
CA GLY A 71 -4.86 6.85 0.32
C GLY A 71 -3.54 6.23 0.87
N PRO A 72 -2.58 7.08 1.27
CA PRO A 72 -1.24 6.64 1.67
C PRO A 72 -1.16 5.96 3.05
N ALA A 73 -2.18 6.04 3.92
CA ALA A 73 -2.08 5.53 5.29
C ALA A 73 -1.95 4.00 5.45
N ARG A 74 -1.81 3.21 4.37
CA ARG A 74 -1.92 1.73 4.38
C ARG A 74 -0.73 0.97 3.79
N PHE A 75 0.49 1.51 3.85
CA PHE A 75 1.64 0.97 3.09
C PHE A 75 2.08 -0.46 3.44
N GLY A 76 1.98 -0.92 4.70
CA GLY A 76 2.79 -2.03 5.23
C GLY A 76 2.68 -3.39 4.54
N VAL A 77 1.48 -3.98 4.45
CA VAL A 77 1.31 -5.41 4.11
C VAL A 77 1.61 -5.75 2.63
N PRO A 78 1.11 -4.99 1.63
CA PRO A 78 1.33 -5.36 0.23
C PRO A 78 2.74 -5.07 -0.28
N PHE A 79 3.48 -4.21 0.43
CA PHE A 79 4.79 -3.73 -0.02
C PHE A 79 5.82 -4.86 -0.08
N THR A 80 5.87 -5.75 0.93
CA THR A 80 6.76 -6.91 0.90
C THR A 80 6.52 -7.76 -0.34
N GLN A 81 5.26 -8.01 -0.67
CA GLN A 81 4.88 -8.86 -1.79
C GLN A 81 5.13 -8.17 -3.13
N ALA A 82 4.85 -6.87 -3.24
CA ALA A 82 5.17 -6.08 -4.43
C ALA A 82 6.67 -6.10 -4.77
N LEU A 83 7.55 -6.13 -3.75
CA LEU A 83 9.00 -6.22 -3.94
C LEU A 83 9.49 -7.64 -4.24
N SER A 84 8.99 -8.64 -3.51
CA SER A 84 9.47 -10.01 -3.62
C SER A 84 8.86 -10.77 -4.81
N ALA A 85 7.64 -10.44 -5.24
CA ALA A 85 6.98 -11.14 -6.35
C ALA A 85 7.74 -11.09 -7.67
N PRO A 86 8.25 -9.92 -8.14
CA PRO A 86 9.04 -9.89 -9.36
C PRO A 86 10.30 -10.76 -9.29
N VAL A 87 11.00 -10.72 -8.14
CA VAL A 87 12.21 -11.52 -7.90
C VAL A 87 11.89 -13.01 -7.97
N LEU A 88 10.86 -13.45 -7.25
CA LEU A 88 10.42 -14.85 -7.23
C LEU A 88 9.96 -15.33 -8.61
N GLY A 89 9.21 -14.50 -9.34
CA GLY A 89 8.79 -14.80 -10.72
C GLY A 89 9.98 -15.00 -11.65
N ARG A 90 11.02 -14.16 -11.53
CA ARG A 90 12.26 -14.32 -12.31
C ARG A 90 13.04 -15.56 -11.91
N MET A 91 13.13 -15.88 -10.63
CA MET A 91 13.79 -17.09 -10.15
C MET A 91 13.09 -18.35 -10.66
N GLU A 92 11.75 -18.38 -10.65
CA GLU A 92 10.98 -19.50 -11.21
C GLU A 92 11.16 -19.62 -12.73
N SER A 93 11.27 -18.51 -13.47
CA SER A 93 11.58 -18.55 -14.92
C SER A 93 12.97 -19.13 -15.24
N ARG A 94 13.86 -19.17 -14.25
CA ARG A 94 15.20 -19.76 -14.33
C ARG A 94 15.26 -21.13 -13.65
N SER A 95 14.12 -21.70 -13.27
CA SER A 95 14.01 -22.99 -12.57
C SER A 95 14.86 -23.07 -11.29
N ILE A 96 15.08 -21.94 -10.62
CA ILE A 96 15.84 -21.88 -9.37
C ILE A 96 15.09 -22.66 -8.29
N ALA A 97 15.80 -23.51 -7.53
CA ALA A 97 15.19 -24.35 -6.51
C ALA A 97 14.48 -23.56 -5.39
N ALA A 98 13.46 -24.18 -4.78
CA ALA A 98 12.64 -23.56 -3.72
C ALA A 98 13.45 -22.96 -2.56
N PRO A 99 14.50 -23.63 -2.02
CA PRO A 99 15.25 -23.08 -0.90
C PRO A 99 15.87 -21.72 -1.19
N TRP A 100 16.40 -21.53 -2.42
CA TRP A 100 16.97 -20.25 -2.85
C TRP A 100 15.91 -19.17 -3.01
N GLN A 101 14.72 -19.53 -3.49
CA GLN A 101 13.57 -18.61 -3.54
C GLN A 101 13.13 -18.19 -2.14
N VAL A 102 13.07 -19.13 -1.20
CA VAL A 102 12.75 -18.84 0.22
C VAL A 102 13.81 -17.92 0.81
N LEU A 103 15.09 -18.17 0.56
CA LEU A 103 16.18 -17.31 1.04
C LEU A 103 16.06 -15.88 0.49
N ALA A 104 15.85 -15.72 -0.81
CA ALA A 104 15.68 -14.40 -1.43
C ALA A 104 14.45 -13.65 -0.89
N CYS A 105 13.31 -14.35 -0.76
CA CYS A 105 12.10 -13.79 -0.16
C CYS A 105 12.33 -13.39 1.30
N SER A 106 13.01 -14.23 2.08
CA SER A 106 13.36 -13.97 3.48
C SER A 106 14.30 -12.80 3.63
N ALA A 107 15.30 -12.64 2.75
CA ALA A 107 16.19 -11.49 2.78
C ALA A 107 15.42 -10.16 2.54
N ILE A 108 14.56 -10.13 1.52
CA ILE A 108 13.72 -8.95 1.22
C ILE A 108 12.77 -8.64 2.39
N ARG A 109 12.12 -9.67 2.93
CA ARG A 109 11.17 -9.54 4.03
C ARG A 109 11.84 -9.10 5.33
N LEU A 110 12.99 -9.69 5.68
CA LEU A 110 13.76 -9.33 6.86
C LEU A 110 14.27 -7.91 6.76
N PHE A 111 14.79 -7.50 5.60
CA PHE A 111 15.21 -6.12 5.36
C PHE A 111 14.05 -5.15 5.57
N GLN A 112 12.90 -5.39 4.92
CA GLN A 112 11.76 -4.49 5.00
C GLN A 112 11.12 -4.46 6.40
N ASN A 113 10.95 -5.61 7.04
CA ASN A 113 10.44 -5.66 8.42
C ASN A 113 11.43 -5.03 9.40
N GLY A 114 12.74 -5.22 9.18
CA GLY A 114 13.80 -4.57 9.94
C GLY A 114 13.72 -3.05 9.83
N LEU A 115 13.62 -2.49 8.62
CA LEU A 115 13.40 -1.06 8.43
C LEU A 115 12.10 -0.58 9.09
N GLY A 116 11.02 -1.35 8.98
CA GLY A 116 9.74 -1.03 9.62
C GLY A 116 9.86 -0.98 11.15
N SER A 117 10.54 -1.96 11.74
CA SER A 117 10.82 -1.99 13.18
C SER A 117 11.74 -0.86 13.62
N LEU A 118 12.80 -0.56 12.86
CA LEU A 118 13.68 0.58 13.14
C LEU A 118 12.91 1.90 13.09
N PHE A 119 12.10 2.11 12.05
CA PHE A 119 11.22 3.28 11.94
C PHE A 119 10.24 3.35 13.12
N PHE A 120 9.62 2.22 13.48
CA PHE A 120 8.75 2.18 14.64
C PHE A 120 9.50 2.55 15.92
N ILE A 121 10.65 1.94 16.21
CA ILE A 121 11.41 2.18 17.43
C ILE A 121 11.88 3.64 17.51
N PHE A 122 12.56 4.14 16.47
CA PHE A 122 13.19 5.45 16.53
C PHE A 122 12.21 6.61 16.28
N ILE A 123 11.24 6.45 15.39
CA ILE A 123 10.34 7.55 14.99
C ILE A 123 9.02 7.49 15.75
N ILE A 124 8.41 6.30 15.89
CA ILE A 124 7.08 6.15 16.50
C ILE A 124 7.15 6.01 18.02
N ALA A 125 7.97 5.07 18.51
CA ALA A 125 8.21 4.81 19.91
C ALA A 125 9.17 5.82 20.55
N GLY A 126 9.83 6.67 19.74
CA GLY A 126 10.64 7.80 20.22
C GLY A 126 11.98 7.39 20.84
N GLY A 127 12.54 6.26 20.42
CA GLY A 127 13.85 5.79 20.84
C GLY A 127 13.85 4.38 21.41
N LEU A 128 15.05 3.81 21.55
CA LEU A 128 15.24 2.45 22.05
C LEU A 128 14.83 2.31 23.52
N ASP A 129 15.08 3.31 24.35
CA ASP A 129 14.77 3.26 25.78
C ASP A 129 13.25 3.22 26.03
N ALA A 130 12.50 4.02 25.29
CA ALA A 130 11.04 4.02 25.34
C ALA A 130 10.46 2.68 24.85
N TYR A 131 11.08 2.08 23.82
CA TYR A 131 10.69 0.76 23.33
C TYR A 131 10.99 -0.36 24.34
N ALA A 132 12.22 -0.42 24.85
CA ALA A 132 12.64 -1.39 25.85
C ALA A 132 11.87 -1.25 27.17
N GLY A 133 11.58 -0.01 27.60
CA GLY A 133 10.73 0.26 28.76
C GLY A 133 9.32 -0.31 28.60
N SER A 134 8.75 -0.21 27.40
CA SER A 134 7.44 -0.82 27.14
C SER A 134 7.44 -2.35 27.20
N ALA A 135 8.48 -3.00 26.68
CA ALA A 135 8.62 -4.44 26.80
C ALA A 135 8.80 -4.87 28.26
N ARG A 136 9.57 -4.12 29.05
CA ARG A 136 9.76 -4.38 30.48
C ARG A 136 8.47 -4.28 31.27
N ASN A 137 7.71 -3.19 31.09
CA ASN A 137 6.44 -3.01 31.79
C ASN A 137 5.43 -4.12 31.46
N VAL A 138 5.39 -4.58 30.20
CA VAL A 138 4.55 -5.73 29.81
C VAL A 138 5.04 -7.02 30.45
N ALA A 139 6.35 -7.22 30.52
CA ALA A 139 6.95 -8.39 31.14
C ALA A 139 6.71 -8.44 32.66
N ASP A 140 6.77 -7.29 33.33
CA ASP A 140 6.48 -7.17 34.76
C ASP A 140 5.04 -7.57 35.09
N LEU A 141 4.07 -7.30 34.19
CA LEU A 141 2.68 -7.75 34.34
C LEU A 141 2.51 -9.27 34.37
N VAL A 142 3.47 -10.02 33.79
CA VAL A 142 3.49 -11.49 33.76
C VAL A 142 4.62 -12.08 34.64
N GLY A 143 5.26 -11.25 35.47
CA GLY A 143 6.32 -11.68 36.40
C GLY A 143 7.65 -12.03 35.73
N LEU A 144 7.92 -11.52 34.53
CA LEU A 144 9.16 -11.77 33.79
C LEU A 144 10.07 -10.55 33.86
N GLN A 145 11.36 -10.77 34.15
CA GLN A 145 12.37 -9.72 34.05
C GLN A 145 12.91 -9.67 32.62
N VAL A 146 12.65 -8.57 31.91
CA VAL A 146 13.09 -8.36 30.53
C VAL A 146 13.97 -7.12 30.47
N GLY A 147 15.25 -7.32 30.16
CA GLY A 147 16.20 -6.26 29.88
C GLY A 147 16.01 -5.64 28.49
N PRO A 148 16.69 -4.53 28.17
CA PRO A 148 16.67 -3.93 26.84
C PRO A 148 17.16 -4.89 25.74
N ALA A 149 18.18 -5.69 26.05
CA ALA A 149 18.70 -6.72 25.16
C ALA A 149 17.64 -7.81 24.87
N ASP A 150 16.87 -8.22 25.87
CA ASP A 150 15.83 -9.24 25.74
C ASP A 150 14.66 -8.73 24.89
N ALA A 151 14.26 -7.46 25.04
CA ALA A 151 13.23 -6.83 24.21
C ALA A 151 13.63 -6.82 22.72
N LEU A 152 14.87 -6.45 22.43
CA LEU A 152 15.41 -6.49 21.07
C LEU A 152 15.55 -7.92 20.55
N LEU A 153 16.01 -8.85 21.38
CA LEU A 153 16.16 -10.26 21.02
C LEU A 153 14.80 -10.89 20.70
N LEU A 154 13.77 -10.62 21.51
CA LEU A 154 12.41 -11.09 21.29
C LEU A 154 11.83 -10.52 19.99
N THR A 155 12.05 -9.23 19.73
CA THR A 155 11.66 -8.58 18.48
C THR A 155 12.33 -9.23 17.29
N PHE A 156 13.65 -9.43 17.36
CA PHE A 156 14.43 -10.05 16.31
C PHE A 156 14.00 -11.50 16.08
N ALA A 157 13.80 -12.29 17.15
CA ALA A 157 13.32 -13.66 17.07
C ALA A 157 11.93 -13.73 16.44
N GLY A 158 10.99 -12.87 16.86
CA GLY A 158 9.66 -12.76 16.28
C GLY A 158 9.71 -12.40 14.79
N LEU A 159 10.56 -11.45 14.41
CA LEU A 159 10.81 -11.09 13.01
C LEU A 159 11.38 -12.27 12.21
N LEU A 160 12.32 -13.03 12.76
CA LEU A 160 12.89 -14.20 12.10
C LEU A 160 11.85 -15.31 11.90
N VAL A 161 11.13 -15.68 12.96
CA VAL A 161 10.07 -16.71 12.90
C VAL A 161 9.02 -16.35 11.86
N TRP A 162 8.51 -15.11 11.92
CA TRP A 162 7.55 -14.61 10.93
C TRP A 162 8.13 -14.59 9.51
N THR A 163 9.40 -14.21 9.36
CA THR A 163 10.07 -14.15 8.06
C THR A 163 10.17 -15.54 7.43
N ILE A 164 10.63 -16.54 8.19
CA ILE A 164 10.78 -17.92 7.73
C ILE A 164 9.40 -18.47 7.34
N PHE A 165 8.41 -18.33 8.22
CA PHE A 165 7.06 -18.81 7.99
C PHE A 165 6.43 -18.17 6.74
N ALA A 166 6.37 -16.84 6.70
CA ALA A 166 5.69 -16.13 5.63
C ALA A 166 6.40 -16.30 4.27
N SER A 167 7.74 -16.34 4.23
CA SER A 167 8.48 -16.62 2.99
C SER A 167 8.24 -18.03 2.47
N THR A 168 8.18 -19.03 3.36
CA THR A 168 7.90 -20.43 2.97
C THR A 168 6.50 -20.55 2.37
N VAL A 169 5.50 -19.97 3.02
CA VAL A 169 4.12 -19.93 2.52
C VAL A 169 4.05 -19.20 1.18
N GLN A 170 4.68 -18.02 1.09
CA GLN A 170 4.65 -17.19 -0.11
C GLN A 170 5.26 -17.91 -1.32
N VAL A 171 6.46 -18.51 -1.17
CA VAL A 171 7.11 -19.27 -2.25
C VAL A 171 6.26 -20.48 -2.64
N THR A 172 5.71 -21.21 -1.68
CA THR A 172 4.85 -22.38 -1.97
C THR A 172 3.63 -21.98 -2.81
N VAL A 173 2.96 -20.89 -2.42
CA VAL A 173 1.79 -20.37 -3.14
C VAL A 173 2.17 -19.85 -4.53
N TYR A 174 3.28 -19.12 -4.65
CA TYR A 174 3.71 -18.54 -5.92
C TYR A 174 4.09 -19.63 -6.91
N ARG A 175 4.91 -20.60 -6.52
CA ARG A 175 5.29 -21.72 -7.39
C ARG A 175 4.06 -22.50 -7.85
N ARG A 176 3.13 -22.81 -6.92
CA ARG A 176 1.87 -23.49 -7.25
C ARG A 176 1.04 -22.69 -8.27
N GLY A 177 0.91 -21.38 -8.08
CA GLY A 177 0.18 -20.49 -8.98
C GLY A 177 0.82 -20.37 -10.36
N LEU A 178 2.14 -20.18 -10.42
CA LEU A 178 2.88 -20.02 -11.67
C LEU A 178 2.86 -21.30 -12.52
N LEU A 179 2.99 -22.48 -11.89
CA LEU A 179 2.95 -23.77 -12.59
C LEU A 179 1.57 -24.09 -13.17
N ARG A 180 0.49 -23.63 -12.52
CA ARG A 180 -0.90 -23.93 -12.93
C ARG A 180 -1.51 -22.90 -13.87
N TRP A 181 -0.85 -21.75 -14.06
CA TRP A 181 -1.34 -20.64 -14.88
C TRP A 181 -1.62 -21.04 -16.34
N GLU A 182 -0.92 -22.04 -16.88
CA GLU A 182 -1.01 -22.43 -18.30
C GLU A 182 -2.20 -23.35 -18.63
N ARG A 183 -2.92 -23.85 -17.63
CA ARG A 183 -3.97 -24.87 -17.83
C ARG A 183 -5.40 -24.34 -17.85
N SER A 184 -5.62 -23.03 -17.69
CA SER A 184 -6.98 -22.48 -17.68
C SER A 184 -7.33 -21.85 -19.03
N PRO A 185 -8.53 -22.13 -19.57
CA PRO A 185 -9.02 -21.45 -20.77
C PRO A 185 -9.18 -19.95 -20.50
N ALA A 186 -8.89 -19.13 -21.52
CA ALA A 186 -9.09 -17.69 -21.48
C ALA A 186 -10.58 -17.39 -21.22
N GLY A 187 -10.85 -16.50 -20.27
CA GLY A 187 -12.21 -16.04 -19.99
C GLY A 187 -12.76 -15.15 -21.10
N GLU A 188 -14.08 -14.99 -21.11
CA GLU A 188 -14.76 -14.00 -21.95
C GLU A 188 -14.24 -12.59 -21.63
N ALA A 189 -14.06 -11.77 -22.67
CA ALA A 189 -13.41 -10.47 -22.55
C ALA A 189 -14.31 -9.46 -21.84
N ALA A 190 -13.78 -8.75 -20.83
CA ALA A 190 -14.50 -7.65 -20.19
C ALA A 190 -14.51 -6.38 -21.06
N GLU A 191 -15.62 -5.65 -21.06
CA GLU A 191 -15.74 -4.34 -21.73
C GLU A 191 -14.78 -3.29 -21.14
N PRO A 192 -14.03 -2.50 -21.95
CA PRO A 192 -13.12 -1.45 -21.48
C PRO A 192 -13.75 -0.47 -20.49
N GLU A 193 -13.05 -0.11 -19.42
CA GLU A 193 -13.52 0.89 -18.46
C GLU A 193 -13.16 2.30 -18.94
N GLU A 194 -14.11 3.22 -18.85
CA GLU A 194 -13.85 4.65 -18.99
C GLU A 194 -13.37 5.24 -17.66
N LEU A 195 -12.17 5.80 -17.67
CA LEU A 195 -11.61 6.48 -16.50
C LEU A 195 -12.34 7.80 -16.23
N SER A 196 -12.87 7.95 -15.01
CA SER A 196 -13.51 9.20 -14.59
C SER A 196 -12.51 10.35 -14.44
N GLY A 197 -12.86 11.52 -15.00
CA GLY A 197 -12.05 12.74 -14.91
C GLY A 197 -11.98 13.31 -13.49
N HIS A 198 -10.92 14.07 -13.20
CA HIS A 198 -10.77 14.79 -11.92
C HIS A 198 -11.91 15.79 -11.71
N ARG A 199 -12.58 15.73 -10.55
CA ARG A 199 -13.69 16.63 -10.17
C ARG A 199 -13.36 17.55 -8.99
N GLY A 200 -12.13 17.51 -8.48
CA GLY A 200 -11.73 18.30 -7.30
C GLY A 200 -11.57 19.79 -7.60
N ARG A 201 -11.82 20.62 -6.57
CA ARG A 201 -11.71 22.10 -6.66
C ARG A 201 -10.27 22.59 -6.85
N PHE A 202 -9.31 21.88 -6.25
CA PHE A 202 -7.90 22.20 -6.26
C PHE A 202 -7.14 21.41 -7.34
N ASP A 203 -6.01 21.96 -7.77
CA ASP A 203 -5.04 21.22 -8.57
C ASP A 203 -4.44 20.08 -7.72
N PRO A 204 -4.50 18.81 -8.17
CA PRO A 204 -4.04 17.66 -7.38
C PRO A 204 -2.56 17.75 -7.01
N ARG A 205 -1.74 18.52 -7.75
CA ARG A 205 -0.34 18.77 -7.41
C ARG A 205 -0.21 19.62 -6.14
N ALA A 206 -1.02 20.66 -6.02
CA ALA A 206 -1.01 21.52 -4.84
C ALA A 206 -1.47 20.76 -3.60
N VAL A 207 -2.51 19.93 -3.74
CA VAL A 207 -2.97 19.01 -2.68
C VAL A 207 -1.86 18.04 -2.28
N ALA A 208 -1.18 17.41 -3.24
CA ALA A 208 -0.09 16.48 -2.97
C ALA A 208 1.10 17.14 -2.26
N VAL A 209 1.48 18.36 -2.68
CA VAL A 209 2.54 19.15 -2.03
C VAL A 209 2.15 19.55 -0.62
N ALA A 210 0.94 20.08 -0.42
CA ALA A 210 0.42 20.44 0.90
C ALA A 210 0.38 19.23 1.84
N ALA A 211 -0.06 18.07 1.35
CA ALA A 211 -0.03 16.83 2.11
C ALA A 211 1.40 16.41 2.46
N ALA A 212 2.33 16.47 1.50
CA ALA A 212 3.74 16.13 1.73
C ALA A 212 4.39 17.03 2.79
N ILE A 213 4.08 18.34 2.80
CA ILE A 213 4.52 19.28 3.84
C ILE A 213 3.94 18.88 5.19
N GLY A 214 2.62 18.63 5.27
CA GLY A 214 1.97 18.18 6.50
C GLY A 214 2.58 16.88 7.07
N PHE A 215 2.86 15.90 6.20
CA PHE A 215 3.59 14.69 6.57
C PHE A 215 4.99 15.00 7.10
N GLY A 216 5.76 15.82 6.39
CA GLY A 216 7.12 16.20 6.79
C GLY A 216 7.15 16.86 8.17
N LEU A 217 6.22 17.79 8.42
CA LEU A 217 6.09 18.46 9.72
C LEU A 217 5.73 17.50 10.84
N LEU A 218 4.73 16.64 10.63
CA LEU A 218 4.31 15.64 11.62
C LEU A 218 5.40 14.59 11.92
N LEU A 219 6.27 14.30 10.94
CA LEU A 219 7.42 13.42 11.15
C LEU A 219 8.59 14.14 11.85
N ALA A 220 8.73 15.45 11.64
CA ALA A 220 9.82 16.24 12.21
C ALA A 220 9.64 16.52 13.71
N SER A 221 8.42 16.72 14.20
CA SER A 221 8.18 17.05 15.60
C SER A 221 6.78 16.64 16.10
N THR A 222 6.67 16.49 17.42
CA THR A 222 5.43 16.19 18.15
C THR A 222 5.03 17.30 19.13
N GLU A 223 5.62 18.50 18.99
CA GLU A 223 5.29 19.62 19.87
C GLU A 223 3.84 20.09 19.71
N TRP A 224 3.19 20.45 20.82
CA TRP A 224 1.78 20.85 20.83
C TRP A 224 1.44 21.98 19.86
N PRO A 225 2.23 23.08 19.77
CA PRO A 225 1.93 24.15 18.83
C PRO A 225 1.95 23.68 17.37
N LEU A 226 2.87 22.78 17.02
CA LEU A 226 2.96 22.20 15.67
C LEU A 226 1.75 21.28 15.39
N LEU A 227 1.40 20.38 16.32
CA LEU A 227 0.26 19.48 16.16
C LEU A 227 -1.06 20.27 16.03
N ALA A 228 -1.25 21.30 16.85
CA ALA A 228 -2.41 22.18 16.79
C ALA A 228 -2.45 22.96 15.47
N GLY A 229 -1.31 23.50 15.03
CA GLY A 229 -1.18 24.21 13.75
C GLY A 229 -1.52 23.31 12.56
N VAL A 230 -0.99 22.09 12.51
CA VAL A 230 -1.30 21.13 11.44
C VAL A 230 -2.78 20.72 11.47
N ALA A 231 -3.35 20.50 12.66
CA ALA A 231 -4.78 20.19 12.80
C ALA A 231 -5.67 21.34 12.29
N ALA A 232 -5.36 22.59 12.64
CA ALA A 232 -6.08 23.78 12.20
C ALA A 232 -5.95 23.98 10.68
N ALA A 233 -4.74 23.88 10.13
CA ALA A 233 -4.50 23.96 8.70
C ALA A 233 -5.27 22.88 7.93
N LEU A 234 -5.29 21.65 8.44
CA LEU A 234 -6.04 20.55 7.85
C LEU A 234 -7.55 20.79 7.89
N ALA A 235 -8.10 21.31 9.00
CA ALA A 235 -9.51 21.63 9.12
C ALA A 235 -9.94 22.70 8.10
N VAL A 236 -9.14 23.76 7.95
CA VAL A 236 -9.37 24.80 6.94
C VAL A 236 -9.28 24.22 5.53
N ALA A 237 -8.24 23.43 5.24
CA ALA A 237 -8.07 22.78 3.95
C ALA A 237 -9.27 21.87 3.61
N TRP A 238 -9.79 21.14 4.60
CA TRP A 238 -10.97 20.28 4.46
C TRP A 238 -12.23 21.07 4.12
N ALA A 239 -12.48 22.18 4.84
CA ALA A 239 -13.61 23.06 4.60
C ALA A 239 -13.56 23.69 3.19
N LEU A 240 -12.37 24.05 2.72
CA LEU A 240 -12.19 24.66 1.41
C LEU A 240 -12.28 23.67 0.24
N SER A 241 -11.87 22.41 0.45
CA SER A 241 -11.78 21.41 -0.63
C SER A 241 -13.13 20.84 -1.09
N ARG A 242 -14.18 20.90 -0.26
CA ARG A 242 -15.48 20.21 -0.48
C ARG A 242 -15.27 18.76 -0.94
N PRO A 243 -14.58 17.94 -0.13
CA PRO A 243 -14.07 16.64 -0.57
C PRO A 243 -15.18 15.59 -0.69
N ASP A 244 -14.90 14.51 -1.42
CA ASP A 244 -15.75 13.32 -1.43
C ASP A 244 -15.68 12.61 -0.06
N ASN A 245 -16.82 12.60 0.65
CA ASN A 245 -16.92 12.06 2.00
C ASN A 245 -16.97 10.53 2.05
N SER A 246 -17.02 9.83 0.91
CA SER A 246 -17.05 8.36 0.86
C SER A 246 -15.88 7.69 1.59
N THR A 247 -14.73 8.36 1.65
CA THR A 247 -13.50 7.84 2.27
C THR A 247 -13.34 8.21 3.75
N VAL A 248 -14.13 9.16 4.26
CA VAL A 248 -13.99 9.73 5.61
C VAL A 248 -14.24 8.73 6.73
N PRO A 249 -15.32 7.92 6.73
CA PRO A 249 -15.57 6.97 7.82
C PRO A 249 -14.43 5.97 8.00
N THR A 250 -13.90 5.50 6.86
CA THR A 250 -12.78 4.57 6.81
C THR A 250 -11.48 5.21 7.29
N GLY A 251 -11.23 6.47 6.93
CA GLY A 251 -10.08 7.25 7.41
C GLY A 251 -10.14 7.50 8.91
N LEU A 252 -11.31 7.90 9.43
CA LEU A 252 -11.52 8.13 10.87
C LEU A 252 -11.37 6.85 11.68
N GLY A 253 -11.90 5.71 11.21
CA GLY A 253 -11.73 4.42 11.87
C GLY A 253 -10.25 4.03 11.98
N LEU A 254 -9.46 4.26 10.92
CA LEU A 254 -8.02 4.00 10.94
C LEU A 254 -7.25 4.98 11.83
N ALA A 255 -7.62 6.27 11.80
CA ALA A 255 -7.03 7.30 12.64
C ALA A 255 -7.26 6.96 14.12
N ALA A 256 -8.49 6.56 14.48
CA ALA A 256 -8.83 6.10 15.82
C ALA A 256 -8.05 4.85 16.23
N LEU A 257 -7.96 3.85 15.35
CA LEU A 257 -7.22 2.62 15.62
C LEU A 257 -5.72 2.89 15.86
N LEU A 258 -5.08 3.70 15.01
CA LEU A 258 -3.65 4.02 15.16
C LEU A 258 -3.40 4.95 16.35
N ALA A 259 -4.28 5.93 16.59
CA ALA A 259 -4.19 6.80 17.75
C ALA A 259 -4.35 6.01 19.05
N PHE A 260 -5.34 5.11 19.11
CA PHE A 260 -5.54 4.22 20.24
C PHE A 260 -4.36 3.28 20.44
N GLY A 261 -3.84 2.67 19.36
CA GLY A 261 -2.65 1.83 19.43
C GLY A 261 -1.42 2.57 19.96
N ALA A 262 -1.20 3.80 19.48
CA ALA A 262 -0.10 4.65 19.97
C ALA A 262 -0.31 5.08 21.43
N LEU A 263 -1.55 5.39 21.83
CA LEU A 263 -1.93 5.75 23.20
C LEU A 263 -1.69 4.58 24.16
N VAL A 264 -2.26 3.40 23.86
CA VAL A 264 -2.10 2.20 24.68
C VAL A 264 -0.64 1.82 24.79
N PHE A 265 0.11 1.82 23.67
CA PHE A 265 1.52 1.49 23.69
C PHE A 265 2.34 2.46 24.55
N ALA A 266 2.07 3.77 24.47
CA ALA A 266 2.77 4.76 25.27
C ALA A 266 2.39 4.71 26.76
N LEU A 267 1.12 4.44 27.08
CA LEU A 267 0.65 4.28 28.47
C LEU A 267 1.20 3.01 29.11
N VAL A 268 1.10 1.87 28.42
CA VAL A 268 1.72 0.60 28.85
C VAL A 268 3.24 0.77 28.94
N GLY A 269 3.81 1.56 28.03
CA GLY A 269 5.22 1.96 28.05
C GLY A 269 5.66 2.85 29.21
N GLY A 270 4.72 3.32 30.06
CA GLY A 270 5.05 4.20 31.17
C GLY A 270 5.58 5.57 30.74
N LEU A 271 5.33 5.99 29.49
CA LEU A 271 5.88 7.23 28.93
C LEU A 271 5.12 8.49 29.39
N GLY A 272 4.10 8.32 30.23
CA GLY A 272 3.24 9.40 30.70
C GLY A 272 2.10 9.76 29.74
N ILE A 273 1.06 10.36 30.30
CA ILE A 273 -0.18 10.71 29.56
C ILE A 273 0.13 11.75 28.46
N GLU A 274 0.98 12.73 28.74
CA GLU A 274 1.28 13.79 27.77
C GLU A 274 1.94 13.24 26.50
N VAL A 275 2.99 12.44 26.64
CA VAL A 275 3.68 11.81 25.49
C VAL A 275 2.74 10.89 24.74
N ALA A 276 1.90 10.13 25.46
CA ALA A 276 0.92 9.26 24.86
C ALA A 276 -0.11 10.03 24.02
N LEU A 277 -0.62 11.16 24.51
CA LEU A 277 -1.53 12.03 23.78
C LEU A 277 -0.89 12.66 22.55
N ARG A 278 0.33 13.20 22.67
CA ARG A 278 1.08 13.77 21.52
C ARG A 278 1.27 12.73 20.40
N ARG A 279 1.63 11.49 20.77
CA ARG A 279 1.82 10.39 19.81
C ARG A 279 0.51 9.92 19.18
N ALA A 280 -0.54 9.78 19.97
CA ALA A 280 -1.87 9.44 19.50
C ALA A 280 -2.38 10.48 18.50
N LEU A 281 -2.23 11.77 18.83
CA LEU A 281 -2.63 12.88 17.97
C LEU A 281 -1.80 12.92 16.69
N ARG A 282 -0.47 12.74 16.76
CA ARG A 282 0.38 12.64 15.55
C ARG A 282 -0.09 11.49 14.65
N ALA A 283 -0.34 10.31 15.21
CA ALA A 283 -0.82 9.16 14.45
C ALA A 283 -2.17 9.44 13.79
N ALA A 284 -3.12 10.05 14.52
CA ALA A 284 -4.40 10.48 13.97
C ALA A 284 -4.21 11.49 12.82
N LEU A 285 -3.38 12.52 13.00
CA LEU A 285 -3.16 13.56 12.01
C LEU A 285 -2.48 13.03 10.74
N LEU A 286 -1.53 12.09 10.85
CA LEU A 286 -0.91 11.44 9.69
C LEU A 286 -1.96 10.72 8.83
N VAL A 287 -2.91 10.02 9.47
CA VAL A 287 -4.03 9.37 8.78
C VAL A 287 -5.02 10.40 8.22
N SER A 288 -5.31 11.46 8.96
CA SER A 288 -6.24 12.50 8.51
C SER A 288 -5.71 13.26 7.30
N VAL A 289 -4.41 13.59 7.26
CA VAL A 289 -3.75 14.19 6.08
C VAL A 289 -3.79 13.22 4.89
N ALA A 290 -3.53 11.93 5.10
CA ALA A 290 -3.68 10.90 4.05
C ALA A 290 -5.10 10.84 3.49
N THR A 291 -6.09 10.88 4.38
CA THR A 291 -7.51 10.79 4.03
C THR A 291 -7.92 12.04 3.27
N TRP A 292 -7.48 13.23 3.71
CA TRP A 292 -7.71 14.49 3.01
C TRP A 292 -7.11 14.48 1.61
N LEU A 293 -5.86 14.06 1.48
CA LEU A 293 -5.20 13.96 0.17
C LEU A 293 -6.04 13.11 -0.80
N ARG A 294 -6.51 11.94 -0.35
CA ARG A 294 -7.36 11.06 -1.18
C ARG A 294 -8.70 11.72 -1.53
N ALA A 295 -9.32 12.39 -0.58
CA ALA A 295 -10.65 12.97 -0.73
C ALA A 295 -10.64 14.27 -1.56
N ALA A 296 -9.56 15.05 -1.50
CA ALA A 296 -9.39 16.32 -2.22
C ALA A 296 -8.76 16.15 -3.61
N ALA A 297 -7.76 15.26 -3.76
CA ALA A 297 -7.11 15.02 -5.06
C ALA A 297 -7.86 13.97 -5.92
N GLY A 298 -8.60 13.06 -5.30
CA GLY A 298 -9.22 11.94 -6.01
C GLY A 298 -8.19 10.92 -6.53
N ALA A 299 -8.65 9.73 -6.96
CA ALA A 299 -7.74 8.75 -7.53
C ALA A 299 -7.16 9.20 -8.88
N SER A 300 -7.97 9.83 -9.74
CA SER A 300 -7.52 10.36 -11.03
C SER A 300 -6.46 11.47 -10.87
N GLY A 301 -6.64 12.38 -9.91
CA GLY A 301 -5.64 13.39 -9.59
C GLY A 301 -4.34 12.80 -9.04
N LEU A 302 -4.43 11.80 -8.15
CA LEU A 302 -3.26 11.08 -7.63
C LEU A 302 -2.52 10.29 -8.72
N ARG A 303 -3.25 9.65 -9.64
CA ARG A 303 -2.68 9.00 -10.83
C ARG A 303 -1.91 9.99 -11.70
N GLU A 304 -2.46 11.19 -11.94
CA GLU A 304 -1.77 12.22 -12.72
C GLU A 304 -0.51 12.74 -12.02
N VAL A 305 -0.56 12.99 -10.70
CA VAL A 305 0.63 13.36 -9.92
C VAL A 305 1.69 12.27 -10.03
N ALA A 306 1.30 11.01 -9.83
CA ALA A 306 2.20 9.88 -9.95
C ALA A 306 2.78 9.74 -11.37
N ARG A 307 1.96 9.88 -12.42
CA ARG A 307 2.40 9.87 -13.82
C ARG A 307 3.51 10.89 -14.07
N ARG A 308 3.37 12.12 -13.55
CA ARG A 308 4.40 13.16 -13.69
C ARG A 308 5.67 12.85 -12.92
N VAL A 309 5.55 12.30 -11.72
CA VAL A 309 6.71 11.85 -10.94
C VAL A 309 7.44 10.73 -11.67
N LEU A 310 6.71 9.73 -12.20
CA LEU A 310 7.27 8.65 -13.02
C LEU A 310 7.93 9.19 -14.30
N ALA A 311 7.34 10.18 -14.97
CA ALA A 311 7.92 10.81 -16.16
C ALA A 311 9.28 11.49 -15.83
N ARG A 312 9.42 12.10 -14.65
CA ARG A 312 10.69 12.67 -14.18
C ARG A 312 11.71 11.59 -13.80
N LEU A 313 11.25 10.43 -13.34
CA LEU A 313 12.08 9.29 -12.95
C LEU A 313 12.30 8.26 -14.07
N ARG A 314 12.08 8.66 -15.34
CA ARG A 314 12.19 7.75 -16.52
C ARG A 314 13.55 7.07 -16.69
N PHE A 315 14.59 7.60 -16.04
CA PHE A 315 15.94 7.02 -16.03
C PHE A 315 16.06 5.78 -15.13
N VAL A 316 15.12 5.59 -14.19
CA VAL A 316 15.12 4.44 -13.29
C VAL A 316 14.54 3.21 -14.00
N PRO A 317 15.22 2.05 -13.97
CA PRO A 317 14.70 0.82 -14.56
C PRO A 317 13.32 0.43 -14.02
N GLY A 318 12.37 0.09 -14.89
CA GLY A 318 11.02 -0.33 -14.52
C GLY A 318 10.00 0.81 -14.41
N VAL A 319 10.45 2.08 -14.29
CA VAL A 319 9.55 3.24 -14.24
C VAL A 319 8.78 3.47 -15.55
N PRO A 320 9.39 3.34 -16.75
CA PRO A 320 8.63 3.44 -18.00
C PRO A 320 7.56 2.36 -18.14
N GLU A 321 7.79 1.16 -17.59
CA GLU A 321 6.82 0.07 -17.55
C GLU A 321 5.72 0.34 -16.51
N ALA A 322 6.08 0.93 -15.37
CA ALA A 322 5.12 1.36 -14.36
C ALA A 322 4.16 2.42 -14.89
N ALA A 323 4.67 3.43 -15.60
CA ALA A 323 3.84 4.48 -16.19
C ALA A 323 2.83 3.89 -17.20
N ARG A 324 3.30 3.04 -18.13
CA ARG A 324 2.44 2.35 -19.10
C ARG A 324 1.39 1.47 -18.42
N THR A 325 1.81 0.66 -17.44
CA THR A 325 0.90 -0.25 -16.74
C THR A 325 -0.13 0.54 -15.91
N LEU A 326 0.26 1.67 -15.30
CA LEU A 326 -0.64 2.53 -14.54
C LEU A 326 -1.72 3.17 -15.42
N ASP A 327 -1.36 3.59 -16.64
CA ASP A 327 -2.31 4.16 -17.61
C ASP A 327 -3.36 3.13 -18.06
N GLU A 328 -3.01 1.84 -18.05
CA GLU A 328 -3.88 0.75 -18.52
C GLU A 328 -4.76 0.12 -17.44
N ILE A 329 -4.39 0.13 -16.14
CA ILE A 329 -5.08 -0.64 -15.09
C ILE A 329 -6.46 -0.09 -14.71
N GLY A 330 -6.64 1.23 -14.74
CA GLY A 330 -7.85 1.97 -14.32
C GLY A 330 -8.90 1.14 -13.58
N SER A 331 -8.77 1.01 -12.25
CA SER A 331 -9.44 -0.09 -11.51
C SER A 331 -10.71 0.30 -10.74
N GLU A 332 -11.06 1.57 -10.68
CA GLU A 332 -11.97 2.14 -9.68
C GLU A 332 -13.43 1.64 -9.83
N GLY A 333 -13.93 1.50 -11.06
CA GLY A 333 -15.27 0.97 -11.34
C GLY A 333 -15.38 -0.55 -11.27
N ARG A 334 -14.29 -1.27 -11.52
CA ARG A 334 -14.30 -2.75 -11.59
C ARG A 334 -14.00 -3.46 -10.27
N LEU A 335 -13.48 -2.80 -9.23
CA LEU A 335 -13.13 -3.46 -7.95
C LEU A 335 -14.29 -4.24 -7.33
N LEU A 336 -15.50 -3.66 -7.31
CA LEU A 336 -16.69 -4.32 -6.74
C LEU A 336 -17.11 -5.54 -7.57
N ALA A 337 -17.02 -5.46 -8.90
CA ALA A 337 -17.33 -6.57 -9.80
C ALA A 337 -16.35 -7.73 -9.62
N ALA A 338 -15.04 -7.45 -9.54
CA ALA A 338 -14.02 -8.45 -9.25
C ALA A 338 -14.20 -9.09 -7.86
N GLY A 339 -14.59 -8.30 -6.85
CA GLY A 339 -14.93 -8.80 -5.53
C GLY A 339 -16.11 -9.78 -5.56
N ARG A 340 -17.21 -9.45 -6.26
CA ARG A 340 -18.37 -10.35 -6.44
C ARG A 340 -17.98 -11.62 -7.20
N SER A 341 -17.26 -11.49 -8.30
CA SER A 341 -16.73 -12.61 -9.10
C SER A 341 -15.91 -13.59 -8.24
N LEU A 342 -15.07 -13.07 -7.33
CA LEU A 342 -14.31 -13.89 -6.40
C LEU A 342 -15.24 -14.60 -5.39
N VAL A 343 -16.20 -13.89 -4.79
CA VAL A 343 -17.16 -14.47 -3.84
C VAL A 343 -17.97 -15.59 -4.49
N ASP A 344 -18.49 -15.36 -5.68
CA ASP A 344 -19.25 -16.35 -6.45
C ASP A 344 -18.39 -17.59 -6.74
N ARG A 345 -17.11 -17.39 -7.08
CA ARG A 345 -16.17 -18.48 -7.34
C ARG A 345 -15.82 -19.29 -6.09
N LEU A 346 -15.81 -18.65 -4.93
CA LEU A 346 -15.55 -19.29 -3.64
C LEU A 346 -16.81 -19.94 -3.06
N SER A 347 -18.00 -19.59 -3.57
CA SER A 347 -19.25 -20.24 -3.17
C SER A 347 -19.20 -21.74 -3.51
N GLY A 348 -19.44 -22.59 -2.50
CA GLY A 348 -19.36 -24.04 -2.66
C GLY A 348 -17.96 -24.66 -2.66
N VAL A 349 -16.88 -23.87 -2.55
CA VAL A 349 -15.53 -24.44 -2.41
C VAL A 349 -15.34 -24.99 -0.99
N PRO A 350 -14.85 -26.24 -0.83
CA PRO A 350 -14.57 -26.80 0.49
C PRO A 350 -13.65 -25.88 1.30
N ARG A 351 -13.97 -25.65 2.58
CA ARG A 351 -13.19 -24.82 3.52
C ARG A 351 -11.89 -25.50 3.97
N ARG A 352 -11.10 -25.99 3.01
CA ARG A 352 -9.76 -26.56 3.21
C ARG A 352 -8.72 -25.69 2.48
N PRO A 353 -7.48 -25.57 2.99
CA PRO A 353 -6.50 -24.63 2.44
C PRO A 353 -6.19 -24.83 0.94
N ALA A 354 -5.99 -26.08 0.50
CA ALA A 354 -5.60 -26.36 -0.88
C ALA A 354 -6.73 -26.11 -1.90
N PRO A 355 -7.97 -26.62 -1.73
CA PRO A 355 -9.09 -26.31 -2.62
C PRO A 355 -9.40 -24.81 -2.69
N PHE A 356 -9.38 -24.13 -1.53
CA PHE A 356 -9.60 -22.69 -1.47
C PHE A 356 -8.53 -21.92 -2.26
N LEU A 357 -7.26 -22.23 -2.01
CA LEU A 357 -6.15 -21.63 -2.74
C LEU A 357 -6.27 -21.87 -4.24
N ASP A 358 -6.60 -23.09 -4.66
CA ASP A 358 -6.75 -23.44 -6.08
C ASP A 358 -7.87 -22.65 -6.76
N ALA A 359 -9.01 -22.47 -6.08
CA ALA A 359 -10.11 -21.65 -6.57
C ALA A 359 -9.68 -20.18 -6.73
N VAL A 360 -8.97 -19.62 -5.75
CA VAL A 360 -8.44 -18.25 -5.80
C VAL A 360 -7.43 -18.08 -6.93
N LEU A 361 -6.48 -19.02 -7.11
CA LEU A 361 -5.49 -18.95 -8.19
C LEU A 361 -6.13 -19.09 -9.58
N THR A 362 -7.19 -19.89 -9.69
CA THR A 362 -7.98 -19.99 -10.93
C THR A 362 -8.71 -18.69 -11.23
N TRP A 363 -9.29 -18.04 -10.20
CA TRP A 363 -9.89 -16.72 -10.32
C TRP A 363 -8.86 -15.68 -10.78
N VAL A 364 -7.67 -15.63 -10.16
CA VAL A 364 -6.58 -14.71 -10.54
C VAL A 364 -6.24 -14.84 -12.02
N ASN A 365 -6.09 -16.06 -12.54
CA ASN A 365 -5.76 -16.29 -13.93
C ASN A 365 -6.88 -15.82 -14.88
N ARG A 366 -8.13 -16.17 -14.55
CA ARG A 366 -9.29 -15.75 -15.33
C ARG A 366 -9.40 -14.23 -15.37
N GLU A 367 -9.41 -13.59 -14.20
CA GLU A 367 -9.56 -12.14 -14.07
C GLU A 367 -8.40 -11.39 -14.76
N SER A 368 -7.18 -11.93 -14.70
CA SER A 368 -6.02 -11.36 -15.41
C SER A 368 -6.14 -11.47 -16.93
N SER A 369 -6.78 -12.52 -17.45
CA SER A 369 -6.89 -12.78 -18.89
C SER A 369 -8.11 -12.14 -19.56
N SER A 370 -9.22 -12.01 -18.80
CA SER A 370 -10.41 -11.28 -19.23
C SER A 370 -10.22 -9.76 -19.19
N PHE A 371 -9.25 -9.27 -18.40
CA PHE A 371 -8.99 -7.84 -18.27
C PHE A 371 -8.72 -7.18 -19.62
N ARG A 372 -9.36 -6.02 -19.81
CA ARG A 372 -9.08 -5.11 -20.92
C ARG A 372 -8.60 -3.77 -20.38
N PRO A 373 -7.48 -3.23 -20.91
CA PRO A 373 -6.97 -1.92 -20.53
C PRO A 373 -8.05 -0.85 -20.58
N ALA A 374 -8.00 0.07 -19.63
CA ALA A 374 -8.85 1.24 -19.63
C ALA A 374 -8.57 2.12 -20.85
N LEU A 375 -9.61 2.80 -21.35
CA LEU A 375 -9.43 3.81 -22.38
C LEU A 375 -8.69 5.02 -21.77
N PRO A 376 -7.79 5.69 -22.54
CA PRO A 376 -7.05 6.83 -22.03
C PRO A 376 -8.01 7.92 -21.53
N ALA A 377 -7.88 8.29 -20.25
CA ALA A 377 -8.61 9.42 -19.71
C ALA A 377 -8.14 10.73 -20.39
N PRO A 378 -9.03 11.71 -20.63
CA PRO A 378 -8.58 13.05 -20.99
C PRO A 378 -7.65 13.59 -19.89
N VAL A 379 -6.47 14.08 -20.30
CA VAL A 379 -5.48 14.65 -19.38
C VAL A 379 -6.14 15.82 -18.63
N PRO A 380 -6.18 15.83 -17.29
CA PRO A 380 -6.79 16.93 -16.56
C PRO A 380 -6.05 18.23 -16.89
N SER A 381 -6.80 19.29 -17.23
CA SER A 381 -6.23 20.60 -17.48
C SER A 381 -5.73 21.20 -16.17
N LEU A 382 -4.45 21.03 -15.89
CA LEU A 382 -3.84 21.53 -14.66
C LEU A 382 -3.51 23.02 -14.80
N ARG A 383 -4.36 23.89 -14.22
CA ARG A 383 -4.12 25.33 -14.12
C ARG A 383 -3.92 25.66 -12.64
N ILE A 384 -2.70 26.09 -12.28
CA ILE A 384 -2.43 26.60 -10.94
C ILE A 384 -3.20 27.92 -10.78
N ARG A 385 -4.08 27.96 -9.78
CA ARG A 385 -4.87 29.14 -9.40
C ARG A 385 -4.30 29.73 -8.12
N ALA A 386 -4.63 30.99 -7.83
CA ALA A 386 -4.24 31.64 -6.57
C ALA A 386 -4.68 30.83 -5.32
N ILE A 387 -5.81 30.14 -5.41
CA ILE A 387 -6.32 29.29 -4.32
C ILE A 387 -5.42 28.07 -4.05
N ASP A 388 -4.71 27.55 -5.06
CA ASP A 388 -3.78 26.44 -4.91
C ASP A 388 -2.50 26.89 -4.18
N LEU A 389 -2.04 28.11 -4.46
CA LEU A 389 -0.92 28.72 -3.74
C LEU A 389 -1.29 28.99 -2.28
N ALA A 390 -2.50 29.50 -2.03
CA ALA A 390 -3.01 29.71 -0.68
C ALA A 390 -3.07 28.40 0.12
N LEU A 391 -3.45 27.29 -0.51
CA LEU A 391 -3.46 25.97 0.12
C LEU A 391 -2.04 25.52 0.54
N VAL A 392 -1.05 25.71 -0.32
CA VAL A 392 0.34 25.35 0.00
C VAL A 392 0.89 26.24 1.12
N LEU A 393 0.62 27.55 1.07
CA LEU A 393 1.02 28.49 2.13
C LEU A 393 0.38 28.12 3.48
N LEU A 394 -0.91 27.77 3.48
CA LEU A 394 -1.62 27.28 4.65
C LEU A 394 -0.95 26.02 5.24
N ALA A 395 -0.51 25.09 4.39
CA ALA A 395 0.19 23.89 4.83
C ALA A 395 1.60 24.17 5.41
N THR A 396 2.26 25.26 4.99
CA THR A 396 3.55 25.68 5.54
C THR A 396 3.45 26.47 6.84
N ALA A 397 2.31 27.11 7.12
CA ALA A 397 2.13 27.96 8.30
C ALA A 397 2.50 27.28 9.63
N PRO A 398 2.19 25.99 9.88
CA PRO A 398 2.57 25.32 11.13
C PRO A 398 4.09 25.19 11.31
N ALA A 399 4.90 25.29 10.25
CA ALA A 399 6.35 25.21 10.35
C ALA A 399 6.95 26.34 11.20
N ALA A 400 6.26 27.47 11.36
CA ALA A 400 6.69 28.55 12.25
C ALA A 400 6.88 28.06 13.71
N ALA A 401 6.10 27.07 14.13
CA ALA A 401 6.21 26.46 15.46
C ALA A 401 7.50 25.65 15.67
N LEU A 402 8.29 25.40 14.63
CA LEU A 402 9.61 24.76 14.76
C LEU A 402 10.71 25.75 15.15
N PHE A 403 10.43 27.06 15.06
CA PHE A 403 11.39 28.15 15.33
C PHE A 403 11.00 29.00 16.54
N ALA A 404 9.88 28.69 17.19
CA ALA A 404 9.43 29.28 18.44
C ALA A 404 9.77 28.32 19.59
#